data_AF-A0AAN7A5J6-F1
#
_entry.id   AF-A0AAN7A5J6-F1
#
_cell.length_a   1.000
_cell.length_b   1.000
_cell.length_c   1.000
_cell.angle_alpha   90.00
_cell.angle_beta   90.00
_cell.angle_gamma   90.00
#
_symmetry.space_group_name_H-M   'P 1'
#
loop_
_entity.id
_entity.type
_entity.pdbx_description
1 polymer ?
#
loop_
_entity_poly.entity_id
_entity_poly.type
_entity_poly.pdbx_seq_one_letter_code
_entity_poly.pdbx_strand_id
1 'polypeptide(L)'
;MVMTQHRQVRNSTAIRPKPKIFCLPPNQEILATPELPPDHCHLDSKMSLFFGSKSSSSRNISHSYRDKHFSSSHGSRSKHRDRDPRASGTTIAADEDGVRVPTGTSFLFVVNELNPNYEPQVGSDLQGGEMLRDQWFNPMPPEHANEYLDEWPGLVFRYRQEQHGGVVTLENEYQWYRPGRGHEGHIVRVDAAGTITGRPMVYSQASIFSCGSHLPVIVGPGDASLGNSRILRQALDSDTVFYWSLLPICRWNDISNVSYVTTEGRGGPSVVGKNPSWIPSLVPQIYSNPNANLVSGGLSGDLSVLIGLMAFHSRKGRASEVFSSQKWHHNRWVGSQHAPTHVPRTQEDNPRGFYVQVCLDNLVWGLEDSEENDILAQECSQRIFALEWHSVLVKENLA
;
A
#
# COMPACT_ATOMS: atom_id res chain seq x y z
N MET A 1 65.89 -22.19 -21.21
CA MET A 1 66.20 -21.46 -22.46
C MET A 1 64.94 -21.50 -23.32
N VAL A 2 64.51 -20.34 -23.81
CA VAL A 2 63.20 -20.05 -24.43
C VAL A 2 62.69 -21.20 -25.32
N MET A 3 61.50 -21.73 -25.01
CA MET A 3 60.75 -22.61 -25.91
C MET A 3 59.35 -22.04 -26.15
N THR A 4 59.22 -21.49 -27.35
CA THR A 4 58.00 -21.06 -28.02
C THR A 4 57.19 -22.31 -28.43
N GLN A 5 55.93 -22.41 -28.03
CA GLN A 5 55.01 -23.42 -28.57
C GLN A 5 53.92 -22.77 -29.42
N HIS A 6 53.88 -23.23 -30.68
CA HIS A 6 52.85 -23.00 -31.67
C HIS A 6 51.48 -23.47 -31.17
N ARG A 7 50.47 -22.59 -31.24
CA ARG A 7 49.06 -22.97 -31.06
C ARG A 7 48.35 -22.93 -32.41
N GLN A 8 47.91 -24.11 -32.86
CA GLN A 8 47.12 -24.33 -34.07
C GLN A 8 45.73 -23.67 -33.96
N VAL A 9 45.35 -22.96 -35.03
CA VAL A 9 44.01 -22.45 -35.30
C VAL A 9 43.21 -23.58 -35.97
N ARG A 10 42.10 -24.00 -35.36
CA ARG A 10 41.06 -24.83 -36.02
C ARG A 10 39.80 -23.99 -36.20
N ASN A 11 39.49 -23.72 -37.47
CA ASN A 11 38.21 -23.20 -37.91
C ASN A 11 37.16 -24.30 -37.85
N SER A 12 36.10 -24.09 -37.07
CA SER A 12 34.88 -24.90 -37.11
C SER A 12 33.69 -23.99 -37.41
N THR A 13 33.30 -23.98 -38.68
CA THR A 13 32.03 -23.44 -39.18
C THR A 13 30.87 -24.32 -38.71
N ALA A 14 30.03 -23.78 -37.82
CA ALA A 14 28.77 -24.40 -37.40
C ALA A 14 27.57 -23.70 -38.07
N ILE A 15 26.77 -24.53 -38.73
CA ILE A 15 25.60 -24.23 -39.54
C ILE A 15 24.42 -23.85 -38.61
N ARG A 16 23.78 -22.70 -38.85
CA ARG A 16 22.54 -22.27 -38.18
C ARG A 16 21.31 -22.92 -38.84
N PRO A 17 20.39 -23.57 -38.09
CA PRO A 17 19.07 -23.91 -38.62
C PRO A 17 18.12 -22.70 -38.54
N LYS A 18 17.38 -22.46 -39.63
CA LYS A 18 16.32 -21.44 -39.73
C LYS A 18 15.05 -21.90 -38.96
N PRO A 19 14.33 -21.00 -38.27
CA PRO A 19 13.06 -21.33 -37.65
C PRO A 19 11.93 -21.43 -38.69
N LYS A 20 11.10 -22.47 -38.56
CA LYS A 20 9.87 -22.68 -39.34
C LYS A 20 8.75 -21.79 -38.78
N ILE A 21 8.19 -20.95 -39.64
CA ILE A 21 7.00 -20.13 -39.40
C ILE A 21 5.78 -21.02 -39.65
N PHE A 22 4.91 -21.19 -38.65
CA PHE A 22 3.59 -21.79 -38.81
C PHE A 22 2.55 -20.67 -38.85
N CYS A 23 1.88 -20.51 -39.98
CA CYS A 23 0.69 -19.69 -40.15
C CYS A 23 -0.55 -20.56 -39.86
N LEU A 24 -1.44 -20.09 -38.98
CA LEU A 24 -2.79 -20.64 -38.81
C LEU A 24 -3.82 -19.68 -39.43
N PRO A 25 -4.93 -20.19 -40.01
CA PRO A 25 -5.92 -19.39 -40.72
C PRO A 25 -6.96 -18.75 -39.79
N PRO A 26 -7.67 -17.69 -40.24
CA PRO A 26 -8.73 -17.00 -39.49
C PRO A 26 -10.14 -17.53 -39.83
N ASN A 27 -11.10 -17.22 -38.95
CA ASN A 27 -12.60 -17.26 -39.04
C ASN A 27 -13.20 -18.02 -37.84
N GLN A 28 -14.33 -17.69 -37.22
CA GLN A 28 -15.35 -16.64 -37.38
C GLN A 28 -16.20 -16.61 -36.08
N GLU A 29 -16.93 -15.51 -35.86
CA GLU A 29 -17.85 -15.19 -34.74
C GLU A 29 -19.05 -16.16 -34.58
N ILE A 30 -19.67 -16.19 -33.39
CA ILE A 30 -21.12 -15.90 -33.15
C ILE A 30 -21.44 -15.88 -31.63
N LEU A 31 -22.38 -14.99 -31.29
CA LEU A 31 -22.97 -14.56 -30.01
C LEU A 31 -23.47 -15.67 -29.05
N ALA A 32 -23.40 -15.37 -27.74
CA ALA A 32 -24.56 -15.32 -26.84
C ALA A 32 -24.20 -14.67 -25.48
N THR A 33 -24.90 -13.59 -25.12
CA THR A 33 -24.88 -12.93 -23.80
C THR A 33 -25.95 -13.54 -22.89
N PRO A 34 -25.68 -13.79 -21.59
CA PRO A 34 -26.73 -13.90 -20.58
C PRO A 34 -26.82 -12.63 -19.72
N GLU A 35 -28.06 -12.21 -19.46
CA GLU A 35 -28.45 -11.09 -18.61
C GLU A 35 -28.10 -11.33 -17.13
N LEU A 36 -27.66 -10.27 -16.44
CA LEU A 36 -27.48 -10.20 -14.99
C LEU A 36 -28.59 -9.32 -14.35
N PRO A 37 -28.99 -9.58 -13.09
CA PRO A 37 -30.05 -8.85 -12.38
C PRO A 37 -29.56 -7.52 -11.77
N PRO A 38 -30.48 -6.62 -11.36
CA PRO A 38 -30.19 -5.19 -11.20
C PRO A 38 -29.61 -4.77 -9.84
N ASP A 39 -28.83 -3.69 -9.93
CA ASP A 39 -28.27 -2.86 -8.88
C ASP A 39 -29.33 -2.20 -7.96
N HIS A 40 -29.01 -2.14 -6.67
CA HIS A 40 -29.58 -1.15 -5.75
C HIS A 40 -28.45 -0.37 -5.07
N CYS A 41 -28.21 0.85 -5.53
CA CYS A 41 -27.65 1.97 -4.76
C CYS A 41 -27.81 3.26 -5.58
N HIS A 42 -29.01 3.83 -5.56
CA HIS A 42 -29.27 5.18 -6.07
C HIS A 42 -28.81 6.20 -5.02
N LEU A 43 -27.90 7.09 -5.40
CA LEU A 43 -27.73 8.39 -4.74
C LEU A 43 -27.59 9.47 -5.82
N ASP A 44 -28.66 10.26 -5.94
CA ASP A 44 -28.75 11.47 -6.75
C ASP A 44 -27.71 12.50 -6.28
N SER A 45 -26.83 12.90 -7.20
CA SER A 45 -25.97 14.08 -7.01
C SER A 45 -26.48 15.21 -7.91
N LYS A 46 -27.31 16.10 -7.35
CA LYS A 46 -27.63 17.39 -7.96
C LYS A 46 -26.48 18.36 -7.66
N MET A 47 -25.70 18.67 -8.69
CA MET A 47 -24.82 19.84 -8.69
C MET A 47 -25.65 21.12 -8.71
N SER A 48 -25.47 21.99 -7.71
CA SER A 48 -25.86 23.39 -7.79
C SER A 48 -24.63 24.27 -7.62
N LEU A 49 -24.26 24.96 -8.70
CA LEU A 49 -23.27 26.04 -8.74
C LEU A 49 -23.84 27.26 -8.03
N PHE A 50 -23.12 27.82 -7.06
CA PHE A 50 -23.34 29.19 -6.62
C PHE A 50 -22.00 29.93 -6.53
N PHE A 51 -21.85 30.91 -7.43
CA PHE A 51 -20.88 32.00 -7.31
C PHE A 51 -21.37 33.01 -6.27
N GLY A 52 -20.47 33.50 -5.43
CA GLY A 52 -20.80 34.54 -4.45
C GLY A 52 -19.59 35.05 -3.71
N SER A 53 -18.78 35.89 -4.38
CA SER A 53 -17.75 36.71 -3.75
C SER A 53 -18.37 37.71 -2.77
N LYS A 54 -17.73 37.91 -1.60
CA LYS A 54 -17.66 39.23 -0.95
C LYS A 54 -16.55 39.28 0.09
N SER A 55 -15.75 40.32 -0.06
CA SER A 55 -14.59 40.76 0.71
C SER A 55 -14.96 41.61 1.92
N SER A 56 -14.20 41.47 3.01
CA SER A 56 -13.90 42.54 4.01
C SER A 56 -12.85 41.98 4.99
N SER A 57 -11.59 42.40 4.98
CA SER A 57 -11.01 43.66 5.48
C SER A 57 -11.02 43.84 7.01
N SER A 58 -9.88 43.47 7.61
CA SER A 58 -9.01 44.33 8.44
C SER A 58 -9.21 44.50 9.96
N ARG A 59 -8.04 44.54 10.62
CA ARG A 59 -7.60 45.27 11.83
C ARG A 59 -7.61 44.54 13.19
N ASN A 60 -6.38 44.17 13.57
CA ASN A 60 -5.63 44.58 14.78
C ASN A 60 -6.43 44.98 16.02
N ILE A 61 -6.10 44.35 17.16
CA ILE A 61 -5.74 45.02 18.42
C ILE A 61 -4.85 44.07 19.24
N SER A 62 -3.66 44.57 19.56
CA SER A 62 -2.76 44.08 20.61
C SER A 62 -3.11 44.74 21.94
N HIS A 63 -3.00 44.02 23.07
CA HIS A 63 -2.48 44.59 24.33
C HIS A 63 -2.13 43.50 25.37
N SER A 64 -0.81 43.39 25.60
CA SER A 64 -0.07 43.16 26.85
C SER A 64 -0.80 43.24 28.21
N TYR A 65 -0.47 42.36 29.17
CA TYR A 65 0.47 42.56 30.30
C TYR A 65 0.22 41.54 31.44
N ARG A 66 1.29 40.86 31.92
CA ARG A 66 1.64 40.53 33.34
C ARG A 66 0.64 39.78 34.25
N ASP A 67 1.01 39.07 35.32
CA ASP A 67 2.25 38.59 35.94
C ASP A 67 1.80 37.66 37.11
N LYS A 68 2.73 36.82 37.58
CA LYS A 68 2.88 36.29 38.97
C LYS A 68 2.05 35.09 39.48
N HIS A 69 2.81 33.99 39.64
CA HIS A 69 3.00 33.11 40.82
C HIS A 69 1.82 32.76 41.73
N PHE A 70 1.65 31.46 42.03
CA PHE A 70 1.79 30.92 43.39
C PHE A 70 2.11 29.42 43.38
N SER A 71 3.04 29.06 44.26
CA SER A 71 3.53 27.73 44.64
C SER A 71 2.60 27.00 45.60
N SER A 72 2.62 25.65 45.59
CA SER A 72 2.30 24.71 46.70
C SER A 72 2.19 23.30 46.07
N SER A 73 3.07 22.31 46.21
CA SER A 73 3.67 21.61 47.37
C SER A 73 2.66 21.08 48.40
N HIS A 74 2.15 19.87 48.19
CA HIS A 74 1.88 18.78 49.16
C HIS A 74 1.55 17.52 48.30
N GLY A 75 2.16 16.34 48.38
CA GLY A 75 2.68 15.62 49.53
C GLY A 75 1.62 14.64 50.05
N SER A 76 1.51 13.43 49.48
CA SER A 76 0.99 12.29 50.25
C SER A 76 1.36 10.92 49.67
N ARG A 77 2.10 10.18 50.50
CA ARG A 77 2.42 8.75 50.48
C ARG A 77 1.20 7.93 50.91
N SER A 78 1.02 6.75 50.31
CA SER A 78 0.44 5.51 50.91
C SER A 78 -0.20 4.66 49.81
N LYS A 79 -0.13 3.32 49.72
CA LYS A 79 0.53 2.23 50.46
C LYS A 79 0.39 0.99 49.56
N HIS A 80 1.35 0.09 49.64
CA HIS A 80 1.30 -1.29 49.14
C HIS A 80 0.00 -2.01 49.50
N ARG A 81 -0.53 -2.78 48.55
CA ARG A 81 -1.29 -4.00 48.82
C ARG A 81 -0.87 -5.08 47.83
N ASP A 82 0.03 -5.94 48.30
CA ASP A 82 0.24 -7.27 47.77
C ASP A 82 -0.87 -8.21 48.26
N ARG A 83 -1.49 -8.96 47.35
CA ARG A 83 -1.80 -10.39 47.52
C ARG A 83 -2.41 -11.01 46.26
N ASP A 84 -1.52 -11.68 45.55
CA ASP A 84 -1.54 -13.07 45.08
C ASP A 84 -2.65 -13.67 44.19
N PRO A 85 -2.25 -14.63 43.33
CA PRO A 85 -3.01 -15.11 42.18
C PRO A 85 -3.70 -16.46 42.49
N ARG A 86 -4.84 -16.70 41.82
CA ARG A 86 -5.28 -18.03 41.32
C ARG A 86 -6.74 -17.96 40.88
N ALA A 87 -6.99 -18.16 39.60
CA ALA A 87 -7.82 -19.25 39.09
C ALA A 87 -7.87 -19.14 37.56
N SER A 88 -7.13 -20.02 36.90
CA SER A 88 -7.41 -20.39 35.50
C SER A 88 -8.78 -21.04 35.47
N GLY A 89 -9.78 -20.25 35.12
CA GLY A 89 -11.12 -20.69 34.76
C GLY A 89 -11.43 -20.12 33.39
N THR A 90 -11.59 -21.00 32.41
CA THR A 90 -12.03 -20.70 31.05
C THR A 90 -13.46 -20.17 31.12
N THR A 91 -13.61 -18.88 31.42
CA THR A 91 -14.90 -18.21 31.36
C THR A 91 -15.09 -17.72 29.94
N ILE A 92 -15.81 -18.51 29.14
CA ILE A 92 -16.55 -18.00 27.99
C ILE A 92 -17.63 -17.09 28.58
N ALA A 93 -17.24 -15.84 28.85
CA ALA A 93 -18.18 -14.77 29.07
C ALA A 93 -18.68 -14.35 27.69
N ALA A 94 -19.95 -14.64 27.43
CA ALA A 94 -20.70 -14.09 26.33
C ALA A 94 -20.63 -12.56 26.41
N ASP A 95 -20.03 -11.95 25.40
CA ASP A 95 -19.94 -10.51 25.22
C ASP A 95 -20.66 -10.23 23.90
N GLU A 96 -21.84 -9.61 24.02
CA GLU A 96 -22.74 -9.31 22.90
C GLU A 96 -22.14 -8.18 22.03
N ASP A 97 -22.10 -8.43 20.72
CA ASP A 97 -21.97 -7.44 19.63
C ASP A 97 -20.68 -6.61 19.44
N GLY A 98 -19.56 -7.02 20.03
CA GLY A 98 -18.24 -6.58 19.55
C GLY A 98 -17.64 -7.58 18.58
N VAL A 99 -17.55 -7.26 17.28
CA VAL A 99 -16.74 -8.05 16.32
C VAL A 99 -15.28 -8.00 16.80
N ARG A 100 -14.87 -8.98 17.60
CA ARG A 100 -13.48 -9.11 18.04
C ARG A 100 -12.70 -9.57 16.82
N VAL A 101 -11.79 -8.72 16.36
CA VAL A 101 -10.81 -9.06 15.33
C VAL A 101 -10.12 -10.36 15.78
N PRO A 102 -10.07 -11.41 14.94
CA PRO A 102 -9.42 -12.66 15.30
C PRO A 102 -7.95 -12.40 15.65
N THR A 103 -7.61 -12.57 16.92
CA THR A 103 -6.21 -12.62 17.34
C THR A 103 -5.51 -13.76 16.59
N GLY A 104 -4.28 -13.53 16.13
CA GLY A 104 -3.57 -14.50 15.30
C GLY A 104 -3.80 -14.35 13.78
N THR A 105 -4.41 -13.26 13.34
CA THR A 105 -4.36 -12.88 11.91
C THR A 105 -2.96 -12.40 11.56
N SER A 106 -2.33 -12.95 10.52
CA SER A 106 -1.03 -12.52 10.03
C SER A 106 -0.97 -12.50 8.50
N PHE A 107 -0.06 -11.68 7.97
CA PHE A 107 0.23 -11.60 6.55
C PHE A 107 1.68 -11.17 6.33
N LEU A 108 2.21 -11.53 5.16
CA LEU A 108 3.52 -11.09 4.69
C LEU A 108 3.33 -9.89 3.76
N PHE A 109 4.27 -8.96 3.77
CA PHE A 109 4.26 -7.87 2.80
C PHE A 109 5.66 -7.40 2.44
N VAL A 110 5.76 -6.78 1.28
CA VAL A 110 6.97 -6.10 0.79
C VAL A 110 6.58 -4.77 0.16
N VAL A 111 7.49 -3.81 0.25
CA VAL A 111 7.36 -2.52 -0.41
C VAL A 111 8.58 -2.25 -1.26
N ASN A 112 8.40 -2.24 -2.57
CA ASN A 112 9.45 -1.90 -3.52
C ASN A 112 9.25 -0.46 -3.97
N GLU A 113 10.32 0.33 -3.98
CA GLU A 113 10.26 1.67 -4.56
C GLU A 113 10.50 1.58 -6.06
N LEU A 114 9.53 2.04 -6.85
CA LEU A 114 9.61 2.04 -8.30
C LEU A 114 10.62 3.10 -8.75
N ASN A 115 11.38 2.81 -9.82
CA ASN A 115 12.32 3.76 -10.41
C ASN A 115 11.89 4.09 -11.86
N PRO A 116 10.90 4.98 -12.05
CA PRO A 116 10.48 5.40 -13.38
C PRO A 116 11.55 6.29 -14.02
N ASN A 117 11.75 6.11 -15.31
CA ASN A 117 12.60 6.93 -16.15
C ASN A 117 11.80 8.10 -16.72
N TYR A 118 11.99 9.29 -16.18
CA TYR A 118 11.38 10.52 -16.68
C TYR A 118 12.28 11.28 -17.67
N GLU A 119 13.47 10.76 -17.99
CA GLU A 119 14.36 11.40 -18.95
C GLU A 119 13.81 11.27 -20.38
N PRO A 120 13.82 12.35 -21.18
CA PRO A 120 13.42 12.30 -22.58
C PRO A 120 14.28 11.30 -23.36
N GLN A 121 13.66 10.34 -24.04
CA GLN A 121 14.42 9.38 -24.85
C GLN A 121 14.84 10.02 -26.18
N VAL A 122 16.09 10.48 -26.24
CA VAL A 122 16.68 11.07 -27.44
C VAL A 122 16.74 10.02 -28.56
N GLY A 123 16.01 10.25 -29.66
CA GLY A 123 16.08 9.44 -30.87
C GLY A 123 14.94 8.43 -31.07
N SER A 124 13.88 8.49 -30.26
CA SER A 124 12.62 7.85 -30.65
C SER A 124 11.84 8.82 -31.54
N ASP A 125 11.60 8.45 -32.80
CA ASP A 125 10.76 9.21 -33.74
C ASP A 125 9.26 9.15 -33.38
N LEU A 126 8.93 8.42 -32.31
CA LEU A 126 7.64 8.47 -31.64
C LEU A 126 7.61 9.73 -30.78
N GLN A 127 6.42 10.31 -30.56
CA GLN A 127 6.16 11.43 -29.64
C GLN A 127 6.46 11.08 -28.15
N GLY A 128 7.56 10.38 -27.87
CA GLY A 128 7.97 9.86 -26.57
C GLY A 128 9.14 10.66 -26.04
N GLY A 129 8.86 11.60 -25.14
CA GLY A 129 9.88 12.39 -24.46
C GLY A 129 9.32 13.43 -23.51
N GLU A 130 8.04 13.77 -23.64
CA GLU A 130 7.36 14.58 -22.63
C GLU A 130 6.83 13.69 -21.51
N MET A 131 7.18 14.04 -20.28
CA MET A 131 6.62 13.43 -19.08
C MET A 131 5.10 13.41 -19.16
N LEU A 132 4.49 12.25 -18.91
CA LEU A 132 3.05 12.12 -18.87
C LEU A 132 2.48 13.10 -17.83
N ARG A 133 1.43 13.82 -18.21
CA ARG A 133 0.73 14.75 -17.33
C ARG A 133 -0.77 14.54 -17.40
N ASP A 134 -1.44 14.82 -16.29
CA ASP A 134 -2.91 14.88 -16.28
C ASP A 134 -3.43 16.14 -16.99
N GLN A 135 -4.76 16.29 -17.07
CA GLN A 135 -5.41 17.46 -17.68
C GLN A 135 -5.14 18.79 -16.96
N TRP A 136 -4.54 18.76 -15.77
CA TRP A 136 -4.12 19.93 -14.99
C TRP A 136 -2.60 20.10 -14.97
N PHE A 137 -1.90 19.40 -15.87
CA PHE A 137 -0.44 19.41 -16.01
C PHE A 137 0.34 18.85 -14.82
N ASN A 138 -0.30 18.08 -13.92
CA ASN A 138 0.43 17.39 -12.87
C ASN A 138 1.24 16.24 -13.46
N PRO A 139 2.51 16.07 -13.07
CA PRO A 139 3.32 14.91 -13.44
C PRO A 139 2.60 13.59 -13.09
N MET A 140 2.59 12.62 -13.99
CA MET A 140 1.99 11.30 -13.78
C MET A 140 3.07 10.21 -13.91
N PRO A 141 2.91 9.07 -13.22
CA PRO A 141 3.78 7.92 -13.45
C PRO A 141 3.65 7.44 -14.91
N PRO A 142 4.71 6.82 -15.46
CA PRO A 142 4.67 6.32 -16.83
C PRO A 142 3.60 5.24 -17.07
N GLU A 143 3.15 5.10 -18.32
CA GLU A 143 2.12 4.12 -18.70
C GLU A 143 2.73 2.80 -19.20
N HIS A 144 3.98 2.84 -19.65
CA HIS A 144 4.61 1.71 -20.32
C HIS A 144 5.70 1.07 -19.47
N ALA A 145 5.77 -0.25 -19.52
CA ALA A 145 6.72 -1.05 -18.73
C ALA A 145 8.19 -0.68 -18.99
N ASN A 146 8.52 -0.31 -20.23
CA ASN A 146 9.87 0.08 -20.65
C ASN A 146 10.30 1.46 -20.12
N GLU A 147 9.37 2.24 -19.59
CA GLU A 147 9.63 3.52 -18.92
C GLU A 147 9.94 3.32 -17.44
N TYR A 148 9.82 2.09 -16.92
CA TYR A 148 10.35 1.71 -15.63
C TYR A 148 11.73 1.09 -15.82
N LEU A 149 12.73 1.59 -15.08
CA LEU A 149 14.06 1.01 -15.07
C LEU A 149 14.03 -0.28 -14.26
N ASP A 150 14.50 -0.20 -13.02
CA ASP A 150 14.42 -1.30 -12.07
C ASP A 150 13.56 -0.83 -10.88
N GLU A 151 13.47 -1.64 -9.84
CA GLU A 151 12.91 -1.20 -8.56
C GLU A 151 14.02 -1.26 -7.50
N TRP A 152 13.87 -0.48 -6.43
CA TRP A 152 14.64 -0.72 -5.22
C TRP A 152 13.86 -1.74 -4.37
N PRO A 153 14.28 -3.01 -4.35
CA PRO A 153 13.55 -4.05 -3.66
C PRO A 153 13.58 -3.81 -2.15
N GLY A 154 12.41 -3.96 -1.52
CA GLY A 154 12.28 -3.92 -0.08
C GLY A 154 12.64 -5.24 0.59
N LEU A 155 12.82 -5.17 1.90
CA LEU A 155 12.78 -6.33 2.80
C LEU A 155 11.33 -6.81 2.98
N VAL A 156 11.18 -8.12 3.21
CA VAL A 156 9.88 -8.73 3.52
C VAL A 156 9.61 -8.65 5.02
N PHE A 157 8.41 -8.20 5.36
CA PHE A 157 7.94 -8.09 6.74
C PHE A 157 6.71 -8.98 6.95
N ARG A 158 6.49 -9.39 8.19
CA ARG A 158 5.25 -10.03 8.64
C ARG A 158 4.53 -9.10 9.59
N TYR A 159 3.24 -8.90 9.35
CA TYR A 159 2.34 -8.32 10.31
C TYR A 159 1.66 -9.43 11.11
N ARG A 160 1.53 -9.29 12.43
CA ARG A 160 0.71 -10.17 13.28
C ARG A 160 -0.21 -9.35 14.15
N GLN A 161 -1.51 -9.65 14.10
CA GLN A 161 -2.51 -9.08 14.99
C GLN A 161 -2.43 -9.75 16.37
N GLU A 162 -1.88 -9.04 17.34
CA GLU A 162 -1.82 -9.47 18.74
C GLU A 162 -2.95 -8.85 19.57
N GLN A 163 -3.04 -9.23 20.84
CA GLN A 163 -4.06 -8.75 21.78
C GLN A 163 -4.04 -7.22 21.94
N HIS A 164 -2.86 -6.60 21.89
CA HIS A 164 -2.68 -5.15 22.08
C HIS A 164 -2.64 -4.36 20.76
N GLY A 165 -2.74 -5.03 19.62
CA GLY A 165 -2.66 -4.44 18.29
C GLY A 165 -1.65 -5.17 17.41
N GLY A 166 -1.50 -4.71 16.18
CA GLY A 166 -0.59 -5.28 15.20
C GLY A 166 0.88 -4.99 15.47
N VAL A 167 1.72 -6.01 15.28
CA VAL A 167 3.17 -5.91 15.34
C VAL A 167 3.77 -6.28 13.99
N VAL A 168 4.79 -5.55 13.56
CA VAL A 168 5.51 -5.78 12.31
C VAL A 168 6.92 -6.28 12.60
N THR A 169 7.29 -7.43 12.04
CA THR A 169 8.60 -8.06 12.19
C THR A 169 9.28 -8.30 10.83
N LEU A 170 10.61 -8.20 10.79
CA LEU A 170 11.40 -8.55 9.60
C LEU A 170 11.48 -10.09 9.47
N GLU A 171 11.29 -10.61 8.26
CA GLU A 171 11.33 -12.06 8.00
C GLU A 171 12.47 -12.43 7.06
N ASN A 172 13.60 -12.89 7.61
CA ASN A 172 14.79 -13.21 6.82
C ASN A 172 14.66 -14.48 5.96
N GLU A 173 13.66 -15.33 6.25
CA GLU A 173 13.36 -16.53 5.45
C GLU A 173 12.55 -16.22 4.18
N TYR A 174 12.11 -14.97 4.02
CA TYR A 174 11.43 -14.50 2.83
C TYR A 174 12.23 -13.39 2.15
N GLN A 175 12.20 -13.39 0.82
CA GLN A 175 12.83 -12.38 0.01
C GLN A 175 11.92 -11.98 -1.15
N TRP A 176 12.16 -10.78 -1.67
CA TRP A 176 11.60 -10.39 -2.95
C TRP A 176 12.39 -11.02 -4.10
N TYR A 177 11.69 -11.60 -5.07
CA TYR A 177 12.27 -12.16 -6.27
C TYR A 177 11.55 -11.66 -7.52
N ARG A 178 12.29 -11.06 -8.44
CA ARG A 178 11.82 -10.71 -9.79
C ARG A 178 12.80 -11.30 -10.82
N PRO A 179 12.32 -12.11 -11.79
CA PRO A 179 13.20 -12.73 -12.79
C PRO A 179 13.93 -11.73 -13.70
N GLY A 180 13.32 -10.58 -13.95
CA GLY A 180 13.87 -9.52 -14.78
C GLY A 180 12.89 -8.36 -14.98
N ARG A 181 13.33 -7.32 -15.67
CA ARG A 181 12.50 -6.16 -16.01
C ARG A 181 11.25 -6.58 -16.78
N GLY A 182 10.11 -5.96 -16.47
CA GLY A 182 8.82 -6.25 -17.09
C GLY A 182 8.24 -7.63 -16.78
N HIS A 183 8.87 -8.40 -15.89
CA HIS A 183 8.32 -9.66 -15.37
C HIS A 183 7.71 -9.40 -14.01
N GLU A 184 6.62 -10.11 -13.70
CA GLU A 184 6.02 -10.05 -12.37
C GLU A 184 7.03 -10.50 -11.29
N GLY A 185 7.01 -9.81 -10.15
CA GLY A 185 7.83 -10.17 -9.01
C GLY A 185 6.98 -10.69 -7.84
N HIS A 186 7.62 -11.44 -6.97
CA HIS A 186 6.95 -12.17 -5.90
C HIS A 186 7.77 -12.21 -4.62
N ILE A 187 7.07 -12.19 -3.48
CA ILE A 187 7.63 -12.71 -2.23
C ILE A 187 7.85 -14.22 -2.44
N VAL A 188 9.05 -14.69 -2.12
CA VAL A 188 9.42 -16.10 -2.14
C VAL A 188 10.06 -16.48 -0.80
N ARG A 189 9.84 -17.71 -0.38
CA ARG A 189 10.56 -18.29 0.74
C ARG A 189 11.89 -18.86 0.25
N VAL A 190 12.95 -18.67 1.03
CA VAL A 190 14.26 -19.25 0.78
C VAL A 190 14.76 -20.07 1.96
N ASP A 191 15.50 -21.14 1.67
CA ASP A 191 16.25 -21.88 2.68
C ASP A 191 17.60 -21.20 3.02
N ALA A 192 18.36 -21.81 3.93
CA ALA A 192 19.67 -21.33 4.32
C ALA A 192 20.71 -21.33 3.17
N ALA A 193 20.47 -22.07 2.08
CA ALA A 193 21.30 -22.06 0.88
C ALA A 193 20.85 -20.99 -0.15
N GLY A 194 19.78 -20.25 0.13
CA GLY A 194 19.19 -19.28 -0.79
C GLY A 194 18.33 -19.90 -1.89
N THR A 195 18.03 -21.20 -1.78
CA THR A 195 17.16 -21.91 -2.74
C THR A 195 15.73 -21.49 -2.49
N ILE A 196 14.98 -21.17 -3.55
CA ILE A 196 13.55 -20.89 -3.45
C ILE A 196 12.81 -22.18 -3.08
N THR A 197 12.17 -22.16 -1.91
CA THR A 197 11.47 -23.32 -1.36
C THR A 197 9.95 -23.16 -1.41
N GLY A 198 9.44 -21.96 -1.63
CA GLY A 198 8.00 -21.73 -1.75
C GLY A 198 7.66 -20.30 -2.18
N ARG A 199 6.39 -20.06 -2.49
CA ARG A 199 5.87 -18.74 -2.87
C ARG A 199 4.48 -18.54 -2.26
N PRO A 200 4.33 -17.67 -1.24
CA PRO A 200 3.04 -17.45 -0.60
C PRO A 200 2.03 -16.88 -1.59
N MET A 201 0.75 -17.19 -1.36
CA MET A 201 -0.32 -16.72 -2.25
C MET A 201 -0.53 -15.22 -2.06
N VAL A 202 -0.60 -14.48 -3.17
CA VAL A 202 -0.85 -13.03 -3.15
C VAL A 202 -2.30 -12.80 -2.72
N TYR A 203 -2.49 -11.94 -1.72
CA TYR A 203 -3.78 -11.51 -1.24
C TYR A 203 -4.20 -10.19 -1.90
N SER A 204 -3.34 -9.17 -1.85
CA SER A 204 -3.59 -7.88 -2.47
C SER A 204 -2.30 -7.25 -2.97
N GLN A 205 -2.42 -6.36 -3.95
CA GLN A 205 -1.30 -5.64 -4.53
C GLN A 205 -1.74 -4.32 -5.14
N ALA A 206 -0.92 -3.29 -4.96
CA ALA A 206 -1.17 -1.96 -5.51
C ALA A 206 0.13 -1.23 -5.83
N SER A 207 0.03 -0.30 -6.77
CA SER A 207 1.02 0.73 -7.03
C SER A 207 0.47 2.07 -6.54
N ILE A 208 1.28 2.78 -5.75
CA ILE A 208 0.89 4.05 -5.12
C ILE A 208 1.93 5.10 -5.50
N PHE A 209 1.49 6.23 -6.03
CA PHE A 209 2.35 7.34 -6.43
C PHE A 209 1.95 8.65 -5.76
N SER A 210 2.94 9.41 -5.30
CA SER A 210 2.78 10.81 -4.97
C SER A 210 3.28 11.66 -6.13
N CYS A 211 2.40 12.50 -6.68
CA CYS A 211 2.61 13.24 -7.92
C CYS A 211 2.77 14.76 -7.70
N GLY A 212 2.96 15.19 -6.45
CA GLY A 212 3.15 16.60 -6.09
C GLY A 212 2.03 17.17 -5.21
N SER A 213 2.11 18.47 -4.93
CA SER A 213 1.16 19.15 -4.02
C SER A 213 -0.29 19.16 -4.52
N HIS A 214 -0.49 19.18 -5.83
CA HIS A 214 -1.80 19.32 -6.47
C HIS A 214 -2.44 17.97 -6.86
N LEU A 215 -1.64 16.91 -6.93
CA LEU A 215 -2.09 15.53 -7.11
C LEU A 215 -1.35 14.63 -6.11
N PRO A 216 -1.75 14.64 -4.83
CA PRO A 216 -0.85 14.21 -3.78
C PRO A 216 -0.68 12.71 -3.67
N VAL A 217 -1.72 11.92 -3.98
CA VAL A 217 -1.62 10.46 -4.05
C VAL A 217 -2.59 9.92 -5.12
N ILE A 218 -2.07 9.11 -6.03
CA ILE A 218 -2.84 8.24 -6.91
C ILE A 218 -2.51 6.77 -6.63
N VAL A 219 -3.48 5.90 -6.85
CA VAL A 219 -3.38 4.46 -6.64
C VAL A 219 -3.87 3.71 -7.88
N GLY A 220 -3.22 2.60 -8.19
CA GLY A 220 -3.63 1.68 -9.25
C GLY A 220 -3.47 0.22 -8.78
N PRO A 221 -4.37 -0.68 -9.17
CA PRO A 221 -4.32 -2.08 -8.75
C PRO A 221 -3.11 -2.80 -9.38
N GLY A 222 -2.37 -3.59 -8.60
CA GLY A 222 -1.23 -4.36 -9.10
C GLY A 222 0.05 -3.57 -9.38
N ASP A 223 0.93 -4.16 -10.20
CA ASP A 223 2.27 -3.63 -10.50
C ASP A 223 2.26 -2.72 -11.74
N ALA A 224 2.52 -1.43 -11.52
CA ALA A 224 2.61 -0.41 -12.56
C ALA A 224 3.81 -0.63 -13.50
N SER A 225 4.89 -1.26 -13.02
CA SER A 225 6.09 -1.53 -13.84
C SER A 225 5.87 -2.57 -14.95
N LEU A 226 4.74 -3.30 -14.89
CA LEU A 226 4.31 -4.19 -15.97
C LEU A 226 3.62 -3.43 -17.12
N GLY A 227 3.37 -2.13 -16.93
CA GLY A 227 2.71 -1.23 -17.88
C GLY A 227 1.35 -1.74 -18.35
N ASN A 228 0.75 -1.09 -19.34
CA ASN A 228 -0.51 -1.53 -19.95
C ASN A 228 -0.43 -2.79 -20.83
N SER A 229 0.55 -3.68 -20.60
CA SER A 229 0.68 -4.91 -21.41
C SER A 229 -0.50 -5.85 -21.16
N ARG A 230 -1.49 -5.77 -22.07
CA ARG A 230 -2.74 -6.56 -22.06
C ARG A 230 -2.51 -8.07 -21.90
N ILE A 231 -1.38 -8.59 -22.39
CA ILE A 231 -1.11 -10.03 -22.47
C ILE A 231 -0.83 -10.65 -21.09
N LEU A 232 -0.18 -9.94 -20.16
CA LEU A 232 0.07 -10.47 -18.81
C LEU A 232 -1.13 -10.25 -17.87
N ARG A 233 -1.95 -9.22 -18.14
CA ARG A 233 -3.08 -8.87 -17.28
C ARG A 233 -4.36 -9.66 -17.58
N GLN A 234 -4.53 -10.19 -18.80
CA GLN A 234 -5.66 -11.06 -19.18
C GLN A 234 -5.63 -12.47 -18.55
N ALA A 235 -4.49 -12.93 -18.03
CA ALA A 235 -4.39 -14.25 -17.40
C ALA A 235 -4.99 -14.30 -15.99
N LEU A 236 -5.23 -13.13 -15.38
CA LEU A 236 -5.88 -12.98 -14.08
C LEU A 236 -7.31 -12.47 -14.32
N ASP A 237 -8.22 -13.42 -14.47
CA ASP A 237 -9.67 -13.32 -14.64
C ASP A 237 -10.31 -12.03 -14.08
N SER A 238 -10.31 -10.94 -14.86
CA SER A 238 -11.26 -9.82 -14.82
C SER A 238 -10.93 -8.80 -15.92
N ASP A 239 -11.96 -8.13 -16.44
CA ASP A 239 -11.90 -6.98 -17.37
C ASP A 239 -11.18 -5.71 -16.82
N THR A 240 -10.24 -5.87 -15.88
CA THR A 240 -9.60 -4.75 -15.19
C THR A 240 -8.44 -4.19 -16.01
N VAL A 241 -8.78 -3.26 -16.91
CA VAL A 241 -7.81 -2.28 -17.41
C VAL A 241 -7.18 -1.59 -16.18
N PHE A 242 -5.86 -1.58 -16.09
CA PHE A 242 -5.19 -0.80 -15.05
C PHE A 242 -5.49 0.67 -15.24
N TYR A 243 -5.98 1.31 -14.19
CA TYR A 243 -6.26 2.72 -14.19
C TYR A 243 -5.66 3.35 -12.95
N TRP A 244 -5.29 4.62 -13.09
CA TRP A 244 -4.96 5.45 -11.95
C TRP A 244 -6.23 6.07 -11.41
N SER A 245 -6.41 5.98 -10.09
CA SER A 245 -7.43 6.71 -9.36
C SER A 245 -6.77 7.63 -8.34
N LEU A 246 -7.35 8.80 -8.11
CA LEU A 246 -7.04 9.60 -6.94
C LEU A 246 -7.39 8.77 -5.69
N LEU A 247 -6.55 8.76 -4.64
CA LEU A 247 -6.73 7.93 -3.44
C LEU A 247 -8.21 7.92 -2.99
N PRO A 248 -8.96 6.84 -3.27
CA PRO A 248 -10.36 6.78 -2.94
C PRO A 248 -10.53 6.49 -1.45
N ILE A 249 -11.38 7.28 -0.79
CA ILE A 249 -11.72 7.07 0.62
C ILE A 249 -13.22 6.81 0.73
N CYS A 250 -13.53 5.60 1.17
CA CYS A 250 -14.87 5.16 1.47
C CYS A 250 -15.17 5.36 2.95
N ARG A 251 -16.45 5.56 3.22
CA ARG A 251 -17.01 5.52 4.55
C ARG A 251 -18.11 4.48 4.55
N TRP A 252 -18.11 3.60 5.54
CA TRP A 252 -19.30 2.80 5.81
C TRP A 252 -20.28 3.53 6.70
N ASN A 253 -21.55 3.17 6.54
CA ASN A 253 -22.64 3.69 7.35
C ASN A 253 -22.64 3.10 8.78
N ASP A 254 -21.50 2.59 9.23
CA ASP A 254 -21.31 2.10 10.57
C ASP A 254 -21.02 3.27 11.54
N ILE A 255 -21.23 2.99 12.82
CA ILE A 255 -20.99 3.95 13.91
C ILE A 255 -19.49 4.12 14.22
N SER A 256 -18.60 3.40 13.53
CA SER A 256 -17.17 3.33 13.81
C SER A 256 -16.42 4.61 13.43
N ASN A 257 -16.97 5.42 12.52
CA ASN A 257 -16.33 6.63 11.98
C ASN A 257 -14.94 6.36 11.36
N VAL A 258 -14.69 5.15 10.87
CA VAL A 258 -13.43 4.76 10.23
C VAL A 258 -13.40 5.24 8.78
N SER A 259 -12.24 5.72 8.34
CA SER A 259 -11.97 6.00 6.93
C SER A 259 -11.38 4.76 6.27
N TYR A 260 -11.92 4.32 5.14
CA TYR A 260 -11.42 3.14 4.43
C TYR A 260 -10.77 3.52 3.10
N VAL A 261 -9.48 3.22 2.93
CA VAL A 261 -8.80 3.36 1.63
C VAL A 261 -9.11 2.16 0.74
N THR A 262 -9.20 2.38 -0.57
CA THR A 262 -9.49 1.30 -1.53
C THR A 262 -8.76 1.52 -2.85
N THR A 263 -8.62 0.45 -3.63
CA THR A 263 -8.10 0.47 -5.01
C THR A 263 -9.21 0.50 -6.07
N GLU A 264 -10.48 0.33 -5.68
CA GLU A 264 -11.60 0.13 -6.61
C GLU A 264 -12.16 1.42 -7.24
N GLY A 265 -11.48 2.57 -7.05
CA GLY A 265 -11.92 3.87 -7.58
C GLY A 265 -13.25 4.39 -7.01
N ARG A 266 -13.90 3.65 -6.11
CA ARG A 266 -15.12 4.05 -5.39
C ARG A 266 -14.73 4.83 -4.14
N GLY A 267 -15.41 5.94 -3.88
CA GLY A 267 -15.17 6.77 -2.68
C GLY A 267 -15.05 8.26 -3.00
N GLY A 268 -14.96 9.07 -1.94
CA GLY A 268 -14.76 10.51 -2.04
C GLY A 268 -13.35 10.92 -1.59
N PRO A 269 -12.89 12.13 -1.95
CA PRO A 269 -11.58 12.64 -1.55
C PRO A 269 -11.63 13.25 -0.14
N SER A 270 -12.26 12.57 0.81
CA SER A 270 -12.42 13.11 2.17
C SER A 270 -12.49 12.01 3.21
N VAL A 271 -11.66 12.18 4.24
CA VAL A 271 -11.64 11.32 5.42
C VAL A 271 -12.80 11.61 6.35
N VAL A 272 -13.08 10.66 7.23
CA VAL A 272 -13.97 10.86 8.35
C VAL A 272 -13.24 11.66 9.44
N GLY A 273 -13.93 12.65 9.98
CA GLY A 273 -13.43 13.48 11.07
C GLY A 273 -12.65 14.71 10.62
N LYS A 274 -12.64 15.73 11.49
CA LYS A 274 -12.10 17.05 11.14
C LYS A 274 -10.57 17.08 11.13
N ASN A 275 -9.97 16.54 12.18
CA ASN A 275 -8.51 16.56 12.41
C ASN A 275 -8.03 15.16 12.86
N PRO A 276 -8.05 14.13 12.00
CA PRO A 276 -7.47 12.84 12.35
C PRO A 276 -5.97 12.99 12.66
N SER A 277 -5.50 12.32 13.71
CA SER A 277 -4.11 12.40 14.19
C SER A 277 -3.06 11.87 13.20
N TRP A 278 -3.49 11.05 12.24
CA TRP A 278 -2.65 10.53 11.14
C TRP A 278 -2.64 11.45 9.91
N ILE A 279 -3.37 12.57 9.90
CA ILE A 279 -3.25 13.63 8.88
C ILE A 279 -2.37 14.77 9.41
N PRO A 280 -1.46 15.34 8.59
CA PRO A 280 -1.19 15.04 7.18
C PRO A 280 -0.16 13.92 6.97
N SER A 281 0.12 13.13 8.00
CA SER A 281 1.24 12.19 8.01
C SER A 281 1.07 11.05 7.00
N LEU A 282 0.00 10.26 7.11
CA LEU A 282 -0.27 9.13 6.21
C LEU A 282 -1.11 9.53 5.02
N VAL A 283 -2.12 10.36 5.25
CA VAL A 283 -3.02 10.85 4.20
C VAL A 283 -2.79 12.36 4.05
N PRO A 284 -2.63 12.86 2.81
CA PRO A 284 -2.39 14.27 2.56
C PRO A 284 -3.48 15.19 3.12
N GLN A 285 -3.09 16.40 3.51
CA GLN A 285 -4.00 17.40 4.11
C GLN A 285 -5.23 17.71 3.24
N ILE A 286 -5.15 17.57 1.91
CA ILE A 286 -6.27 17.85 1.00
C ILE A 286 -7.47 16.93 1.24
N TYR A 287 -7.27 15.76 1.83
CA TYR A 287 -8.34 14.82 2.17
C TYR A 287 -8.99 15.14 3.52
N SER A 288 -8.51 16.14 4.26
CA SER A 288 -9.17 16.58 5.49
C SER A 288 -10.59 17.07 5.18
N ASN A 289 -11.54 16.69 6.03
CA ASN A 289 -12.92 17.15 5.92
C ASN A 289 -13.19 18.27 6.93
N PRO A 290 -13.02 19.56 6.57
CA PRO A 290 -13.16 20.67 7.50
C PRO A 290 -14.59 20.83 8.05
N ASN A 291 -15.57 20.28 7.32
CA ASN A 291 -16.99 20.30 7.66
C ASN A 291 -17.43 19.08 8.48
N ALA A 292 -16.51 18.16 8.78
CA ALA A 292 -16.83 17.01 9.61
C ALA A 292 -17.10 17.46 11.05
N ASN A 293 -18.24 17.00 11.58
CA ASN A 293 -18.61 17.17 12.99
C ASN A 293 -18.27 15.92 13.83
N LEU A 294 -17.68 14.90 13.20
CA LEU A 294 -17.38 13.62 13.81
C LEU A 294 -15.91 13.57 14.25
N VAL A 295 -15.64 12.74 15.25
CA VAL A 295 -14.28 12.32 15.58
C VAL A 295 -13.95 11.11 14.70
N SER A 296 -12.75 11.10 14.13
CA SER A 296 -12.28 9.96 13.34
C SER A 296 -12.17 8.71 14.23
N GLY A 297 -12.58 7.56 13.72
CA GLY A 297 -12.35 6.26 14.34
C GLY A 297 -10.97 5.67 14.01
N GLY A 298 -10.27 6.25 13.03
CA GLY A 298 -9.01 5.77 12.49
C GLY A 298 -9.07 5.56 10.97
N LEU A 299 -8.09 4.82 10.47
CA LEU A 299 -7.90 4.49 9.06
C LEU A 299 -7.76 2.97 8.90
N SER A 300 -8.48 2.42 7.93
CA SER A 300 -8.42 1.01 7.52
C SER A 300 -8.65 0.86 6.01
N GLY A 301 -8.98 -0.33 5.52
CA GLY A 301 -9.21 -0.64 4.11
C GLY A 301 -8.05 -1.42 3.48
N ASP A 302 -7.87 -1.28 2.17
CA ASP A 302 -6.89 -2.02 1.37
C ASP A 302 -5.47 -1.93 1.97
N LEU A 303 -4.94 -3.08 2.40
CA LEU A 303 -3.64 -3.18 3.06
C LEU A 303 -2.51 -2.69 2.17
N SER A 304 -2.55 -3.02 0.88
CA SER A 304 -1.47 -2.67 -0.04
C SER A 304 -1.36 -1.15 -0.20
N VAL A 305 -2.50 -0.45 -0.26
CA VAL A 305 -2.55 1.02 -0.27
C VAL A 305 -2.08 1.59 1.06
N LEU A 306 -2.60 1.11 2.19
CA LEU A 306 -2.28 1.62 3.53
C LEU A 306 -0.78 1.49 3.84
N ILE A 307 -0.18 0.35 3.51
CA ILE A 307 1.26 0.10 3.64
C ILE A 307 2.06 1.01 2.69
N GLY A 308 1.57 1.22 1.46
CA GLY A 308 2.18 2.17 0.52
C GLY A 308 2.19 3.61 1.01
N LEU A 309 1.11 4.06 1.66
CA LEU A 309 1.04 5.39 2.28
C LEU A 309 2.10 5.57 3.38
N MET A 310 2.30 4.54 4.21
CA MET A 310 3.35 4.55 5.24
C MET A 310 4.74 4.68 4.62
N ALA A 311 4.97 4.02 3.48
CA ALA A 311 6.27 3.98 2.81
C ALA A 311 6.79 5.37 2.39
N PHE A 312 5.93 6.37 2.16
CA PHE A 312 6.38 7.73 1.83
C PHE A 312 7.23 8.40 2.92
N HIS A 313 7.17 7.92 4.17
CA HIS A 313 8.02 8.38 5.28
C HIS A 313 9.46 7.86 5.25
N SER A 314 9.77 6.99 4.28
CA SER A 314 11.12 6.53 4.01
C SER A 314 11.89 7.50 3.11
N ARG A 315 13.22 7.42 3.18
CA ARG A 315 14.09 8.02 2.16
C ARG A 315 14.00 7.22 0.85
N LYS A 316 14.33 7.88 -0.26
CA LYS A 316 14.43 7.23 -1.59
C LYS A 316 15.36 6.02 -1.54
N GLY A 317 14.89 4.90 -2.08
CA GLY A 317 15.57 3.60 -2.10
C GLY A 317 15.60 2.89 -0.74
N ARG A 318 14.86 3.37 0.26
CA ARG A 318 14.91 2.86 1.64
C ARG A 318 13.52 2.62 2.25
N ALA A 319 12.55 2.23 1.42
CA ALA A 319 11.16 1.98 1.81
C ALA A 319 11.03 1.17 3.12
N SER A 320 11.84 0.13 3.28
CA SER A 320 11.83 -0.76 4.45
C SER A 320 12.19 -0.09 5.78
N GLU A 321 12.93 1.04 5.79
CA GLU A 321 13.34 1.72 7.04
C GLU A 321 12.12 2.14 7.89
N VAL A 322 10.97 2.45 7.27
CA VAL A 322 9.77 2.88 8.00
C VAL A 322 9.20 1.75 8.87
N PHE A 323 9.29 0.50 8.41
CA PHE A 323 8.76 -0.66 9.10
C PHE A 323 9.77 -1.20 10.12
N SER A 324 11.07 -1.23 9.77
CA SER A 324 12.12 -1.61 10.72
C SER A 324 12.25 -0.64 11.91
N SER A 325 11.86 0.63 11.73
CA SER A 325 11.85 1.63 12.82
C SER A 325 10.59 1.61 13.68
N GLN A 326 9.69 0.63 13.49
CA GLN A 326 8.46 0.45 14.27
C GLN A 326 7.58 1.72 14.33
N LYS A 327 7.57 2.53 13.25
CA LYS A 327 6.68 3.70 13.15
C LYS A 327 5.20 3.29 13.08
N TRP A 328 4.93 2.06 12.67
CA TRP A 328 3.61 1.43 12.78
C TRP A 328 3.70 0.28 13.79
N HIS A 329 3.05 0.45 14.94
CA HIS A 329 3.11 -0.49 16.04
C HIS A 329 1.83 -0.43 16.88
N HIS A 330 1.30 -1.58 17.31
CA HIS A 330 0.03 -1.71 18.01
C HIS A 330 -1.15 -1.02 17.30
N ASN A 331 -1.18 -1.11 15.98
CA ASN A 331 -2.11 -0.39 15.11
C ASN A 331 -2.11 1.13 15.34
N ARG A 332 -0.97 1.71 15.75
CA ARG A 332 -0.80 3.15 15.88
C ARG A 332 0.30 3.62 14.95
N TRP A 333 0.07 4.78 14.36
CA TRP A 333 1.08 5.48 13.61
C TRP A 333 1.79 6.48 14.51
N VAL A 334 3.09 6.27 14.70
CA VAL A 334 4.00 7.08 15.54
C VAL A 334 5.01 7.83 14.67
N GLY A 335 4.70 8.01 13.37
CA GLY A 335 5.52 8.80 12.46
C GLY A 335 5.48 10.31 12.76
N SER A 336 6.15 11.09 11.92
CA SER A 336 6.13 12.55 11.99
C SER A 336 4.69 13.07 11.95
N GLN A 337 4.34 14.09 12.74
CA GLN A 337 3.05 14.78 12.63
C GLN A 337 2.94 15.65 11.36
N HIS A 338 4.00 15.69 10.55
CA HIS A 338 4.05 16.42 9.29
C HIS A 338 3.88 15.50 8.09
N ALA A 339 3.53 16.10 6.95
CA ALA A 339 3.53 15.42 5.67
C ALA A 339 4.90 14.77 5.39
N PRO A 340 4.94 13.66 4.64
CA PRO A 340 6.20 13.02 4.28
C PRO A 340 7.16 14.02 3.63
N THR A 341 8.44 14.00 4.01
CA THR A 341 9.42 14.99 3.54
C THR A 341 10.05 14.66 2.18
N HIS A 342 9.88 13.40 1.74
CA HIS A 342 10.51 12.81 0.56
C HIS A 342 9.50 12.58 -0.58
N VAL A 343 8.41 13.33 -0.60
CA VAL A 343 7.47 13.39 -1.72
C VAL A 343 7.76 14.61 -2.60
N PRO A 344 7.37 14.58 -3.88
CA PRO A 344 7.49 15.73 -4.78
C PRO A 344 6.81 16.97 -4.19
N ARG A 345 7.49 18.12 -4.24
CA ARG A 345 7.00 19.39 -3.68
C ARG A 345 6.59 20.36 -4.76
N THR A 346 7.19 20.25 -5.94
CA THR A 346 6.92 21.12 -7.10
C THR A 346 6.41 20.30 -8.28
N GLN A 347 5.90 20.97 -9.31
CA GLN A 347 5.49 20.34 -10.57
C GLN A 347 6.67 19.92 -11.47
N GLU A 348 7.90 20.25 -11.05
CA GLU A 348 9.15 19.89 -11.70
C GLU A 348 9.76 18.62 -11.07
N ASP A 349 9.34 18.28 -9.85
CA ASP A 349 9.76 17.06 -9.18
C ASP A 349 9.07 15.84 -9.78
N ASN A 350 9.85 14.79 -10.04
CA ASN A 350 9.35 13.53 -10.57
C ASN A 350 8.46 12.79 -9.56
N PRO A 351 7.32 12.21 -9.98
CA PRO A 351 6.49 11.37 -9.12
C PRO A 351 7.29 10.25 -8.46
N ARG A 352 7.06 10.06 -7.16
CA ARG A 352 7.65 8.97 -6.38
C ARG A 352 6.58 7.93 -6.13
N GLY A 353 6.88 6.65 -6.34
CA GLY A 353 5.90 5.61 -6.11
C GLY A 353 6.48 4.29 -5.64
N PHE A 354 5.58 3.47 -5.13
CA PHE A 354 5.89 2.17 -4.57
C PHE A 354 4.96 1.12 -5.17
N TYR A 355 5.49 -0.07 -5.35
CA TYR A 355 4.71 -1.28 -5.53
C TYR A 355 4.67 -2.04 -4.20
N VAL A 356 3.48 -2.43 -3.78
CA VAL A 356 3.23 -3.17 -2.54
C VAL A 356 2.57 -4.48 -2.88
N GLN A 357 3.11 -5.57 -2.35
CA GLN A 357 2.51 -6.90 -2.43
C GLN A 357 2.26 -7.41 -1.02
N VAL A 358 1.04 -7.85 -0.76
CA VAL A 358 0.59 -8.48 0.48
C VAL A 358 0.26 -9.93 0.16
N CYS A 359 0.83 -10.86 0.91
CA CYS A 359 0.61 -12.29 0.74
C CYS A 359 0.05 -12.93 2.01
N LEU A 360 -0.69 -14.01 1.83
CA LEU A 360 -1.14 -14.85 2.93
C LEU A 360 0.06 -15.44 3.68
N ASP A 361 -0.04 -15.48 5.01
CA ASP A 361 0.95 -16.14 5.86
C ASP A 361 0.58 -17.61 6.06
N ASN A 362 0.49 -18.36 4.96
CA ASN A 362 0.00 -19.75 4.92
C ASN A 362 1.07 -20.78 4.51
N LEU A 363 2.33 -20.37 4.38
CA LEU A 363 3.42 -21.25 3.94
C LEU A 363 4.47 -21.48 5.03
N VAL A 364 4.33 -22.54 5.83
CA VAL A 364 5.46 -23.08 6.60
C VAL A 364 5.83 -24.47 6.07
N TRP A 365 7.11 -24.70 5.73
CA TRP A 365 7.65 -25.96 5.23
C TRP A 365 7.53 -27.08 6.26
N GLY A 366 7.17 -28.28 5.79
CA GLY A 366 7.57 -29.55 6.40
C GLY A 366 6.49 -30.34 7.13
N LEU A 367 5.25 -29.89 7.16
CA LEU A 367 4.21 -30.55 7.92
C LEU A 367 2.85 -30.34 7.23
N GLU A 368 2.45 -31.32 6.43
CA GLU A 368 1.02 -31.56 6.15
C GLU A 368 0.25 -31.95 7.45
N ASP A 369 0.95 -32.06 8.60
CA ASP A 369 0.42 -32.45 9.92
C ASP A 369 0.94 -31.56 11.08
N SER A 370 1.21 -30.26 10.86
CA SER A 370 1.63 -29.34 11.93
C SER A 370 0.38 -28.76 12.56
N GLU A 371 0.08 -29.12 13.80
CA GLU A 371 -0.98 -28.48 14.59
C GLU A 371 -0.81 -26.94 14.68
N GLU A 372 0.34 -26.39 14.29
CA GLU A 372 0.67 -24.99 14.50
C GLU A 372 0.32 -24.03 13.35
N ASN A 373 -0.01 -24.47 12.12
CA ASN A 373 -0.41 -23.56 11.02
C ASN A 373 -1.17 -24.22 9.85
N ASP A 374 -2.13 -25.09 10.16
CA ASP A 374 -2.98 -25.78 9.18
C ASP A 374 -4.15 -24.92 8.66
N ILE A 375 -3.92 -23.60 8.51
CA ILE A 375 -4.97 -22.64 8.13
C ILE A 375 -5.08 -22.63 6.60
N LEU A 376 -6.24 -23.05 6.09
CA LEU A 376 -6.53 -23.02 4.66
C LEU A 376 -6.37 -21.59 4.12
N ALA A 377 -5.85 -21.47 2.90
CA ALA A 377 -5.62 -20.18 2.25
C ALA A 377 -6.90 -19.30 2.21
N GLN A 378 -8.06 -19.93 2.05
CA GLN A 378 -9.37 -19.26 2.12
C GLN A 378 -9.64 -18.66 3.51
N GLU A 379 -9.30 -19.37 4.58
CA GLU A 379 -9.47 -18.88 5.95
C GLU A 379 -8.48 -17.74 6.24
N CYS A 380 -7.22 -17.86 5.83
CA CYS A 380 -6.26 -16.74 5.91
C CYS A 380 -6.80 -15.51 5.19
N SER A 381 -7.31 -15.68 3.96
CA SER A 381 -7.90 -14.60 3.18
C SER A 381 -9.11 -13.97 3.89
N GLN A 382 -9.99 -14.77 4.48
CA GLN A 382 -11.15 -14.27 5.24
C GLN A 382 -10.74 -13.50 6.49
N ARG A 383 -9.70 -13.96 7.21
CA ARG A 383 -9.16 -13.26 8.39
C ARG A 383 -8.54 -11.93 8.01
N ILE A 384 -7.78 -11.87 6.92
CA ILE A 384 -7.20 -10.61 6.41
C ILE A 384 -8.30 -9.67 5.91
N PHE A 385 -9.31 -10.20 5.20
CA PHE A 385 -10.47 -9.40 4.79
C PHE A 385 -11.20 -8.80 6.00
N ALA A 386 -11.43 -9.60 7.04
CA ALA A 386 -12.02 -9.11 8.29
C ALA A 386 -11.12 -8.07 8.98
N LEU A 387 -9.79 -8.19 8.87
CA LEU A 387 -8.87 -7.19 9.36
C LEU A 387 -8.98 -5.87 8.57
N GLU A 388 -9.03 -5.90 7.24
CA GLU A 388 -9.16 -4.69 6.40
C GLU A 388 -10.45 -3.92 6.68
N TRP A 389 -11.55 -4.65 6.85
CA TRP A 389 -12.89 -4.10 6.75
C TRP A 389 -13.68 -4.12 8.06
N HIS A 390 -13.30 -4.96 9.02
CA HIS A 390 -13.98 -5.00 10.33
C HIS A 390 -13.05 -4.61 11.48
N SER A 391 -11.90 -3.99 11.17
CA SER A 391 -10.96 -3.51 12.18
C SER A 391 -10.43 -2.11 11.89
N VAL A 392 -9.63 -1.60 12.83
CA VAL A 392 -8.88 -0.36 12.68
C VAL A 392 -7.39 -0.68 12.63
N LEU A 393 -6.81 -0.55 11.44
CA LEU A 393 -5.39 -0.80 11.17
C LEU A 393 -4.50 0.35 11.65
N VAL A 394 -5.00 1.59 11.61
CA VAL A 394 -4.36 2.77 12.19
C VAL A 394 -5.36 3.53 13.06
N LYS A 395 -5.18 3.39 14.37
CA LYS A 395 -6.00 4.01 15.41
C LYS A 395 -5.67 5.48 15.54
N GLU A 396 -6.67 6.25 15.97
CA GLU A 396 -6.44 7.61 16.45
C GLU A 396 -5.53 7.63 17.68
N ASN A 397 -4.59 8.57 17.68
CA ASN A 397 -3.89 8.96 18.88
C ASN A 397 -4.81 9.88 19.69
N LEU A 398 -5.39 9.35 20.76
CA LEU A 398 -6.09 10.17 21.74
C LEU A 398 -5.06 11.06 22.44
N ALA A 399 -5.18 12.37 22.24
CA ALA A 399 -4.34 13.40 22.86
C ALA A 399 -4.63 13.56 24.35
#